data_AF-A0A7C6EB45-F1
#
_entry.id   AF-A0A7C6EB45-F1
#
_cell.length_a   1.000
_cell.length_b   1.000
_cell.length_c   1.000
_cell.angle_alpha   90.00
_cell.angle_beta   90.00
_cell.angle_gamma   90.00
#
_symmetry.space_group_name_H-M   'P 1'
#
loop_
_entity.id
_entity.type
_entity.pdbx_description
1 polymer ?
#
loop_
_entity_poly.entity_id
_entity_poly.type
_entity_poly.pdbx_seq_one_letter_code
_entity_poly.pdbx_strand_id
1 'polypeptide(L)' 'AKEIPKPLTAQLAENGRMVIPIGPAYSQKLFLVLKINSRLKSRPLLDCVFVPLVSNNVGA' A
#
# COMPACT_ATOMS: atom_id res chain seq x y z
N ALA A 1 -2.23 -4.20 4.60
CA ALA A 1 -0.95 -4.09 5.34
C ALA A 1 -1.09 -3.04 6.45
N LYS A 2 -0.25 -3.05 7.50
CA LYS A 2 -0.29 -1.99 8.53
C LYS A 2 0.14 -0.62 7.98
N GLU A 3 1.11 -0.63 7.07
CA GLU A 3 1.67 0.53 6.38
C GLU A 3 1.94 0.18 4.91
N ILE A 4 2.21 1.18 4.07
CA ILE A 4 2.54 0.98 2.65
C ILE A 4 3.92 0.31 2.56
N PRO A 5 4.03 -0.93 2.02
CA PRO A 5 5.31 -1.63 1.98
C PRO A 5 6.32 -0.96 1.06
N LYS A 6 7.52 -0.66 1.58
CA LYS A 6 8.64 -0.06 0.82
C LYS A 6 9.01 -0.84 -0.46
N PRO A 7 9.02 -2.19 -0.49
CA PRO A 7 9.34 -2.92 -1.73
C PRO A 7 8.37 -2.62 -2.87
N LEU A 8 7.09 -2.44 -2.56
CA LEU A 8 6.08 -2.13 -3.58
C LEU A 8 6.25 -0.70 -4.10
N THR A 9 6.57 0.27 -3.23
CA THR A 9 6.79 1.65 -3.68
C THR A 9 8.11 1.83 -4.43
N ALA A 10 9.12 1.00 -4.13
CA ALA A 10 10.36 0.94 -4.91
C ALA A 10 10.12 0.42 -6.34
N GLN A 11 9.22 -0.56 -6.51
CA GLN A 11 8.82 -1.10 -7.81
C GLN A 11 7.87 -0.19 -8.60
N LEU A 12 7.30 0.84 -7.97
CA LEU A 12 6.38 1.75 -8.63
C LEU A 12 7.13 2.62 -9.66
N ALA A 13 6.74 2.49 -10.93
CA ALA A 13 7.26 3.32 -12.02
C ALA A 13 6.86 4.79 -11.85
N GLU A 14 7.63 5.69 -12.47
CA GLU A 14 7.28 7.12 -12.56
C GLU A 14 5.93 7.32 -13.28
N ASN A 15 5.10 8.24 -12.79
CA ASN A 15 3.69 8.40 -13.17
C ASN A 15 2.80 7.16 -12.94
N GLY A 16 3.34 6.13 -12.28
CA GLY A 16 2.63 4.93 -11.90
C GLY A 16 1.61 5.16 -10.78
N ARG A 17 0.65 4.25 -10.69
CA ARG A 17 -0.42 4.24 -9.69
C ARG A 17 -0.44 2.92 -8.96
N MET A 18 -0.56 2.96 -7.64
CA MET A 18 -0.77 1.80 -6.80
C MET A 18 -2.03 2.01 -5.97
N VAL A 19 -2.88 0.99 -5.90
CA VAL A 19 -4.07 0.96 -5.05
C VAL A 19 -3.87 -0.15 -4.03
N ILE A 20 -3.90 0.19 -2.74
CA ILE A 20 -3.54 -0.76 -1.67
C ILE A 20 -4.37 -0.55 -0.39
N PRO A 21 -4.88 -1.63 0.25
CA PRO A 21 -5.57 -1.54 1.53
C PRO A 21 -4.58 -1.42 2.69
N ILE A 22 -4.68 -0.33 3.45
CA ILE A 22 -3.83 -0.01 4.61
C ILE A 22 -4.69 0.11 5.86
N GLY A 23 -4.28 -0.55 6.94
CA GLY A 23 -4.97 -0.56 8.22
C GLY A 23 -4.94 -1.92 8.93
N PRO A 24 -5.53 -2.00 10.14
CA PRO A 24 -5.71 -3.24 10.87
C PRO A 24 -6.56 -4.26 10.10
N ALA A 25 -6.47 -5.54 10.49
CA ALA A 25 -7.29 -6.59 9.89
C ALA A 25 -8.78 -6.23 10.02
N TYR A 26 -9.54 -6.42 8.93
CA TYR A 26 -10.99 -6.17 8.86
C TYR A 26 -11.45 -4.72 9.04
N SER A 27 -10.53 -3.74 9.07
CA SER A 27 -10.85 -2.31 9.06
C SER A 27 -9.73 -1.53 8.38
N GLN A 28 -9.76 -1.47 7.04
CA GLN A 28 -8.74 -0.81 6.23
C GLN A 28 -9.32 0.38 5.47
N LYS A 29 -8.47 1.34 5.14
CA LYS A 29 -8.74 2.31 4.07
C LYS A 29 -8.01 1.91 2.81
N LEU A 30 -8.69 2.02 1.67
CA LEU A 30 -8.08 1.86 0.36
C LEU A 30 -7.33 3.14 0.01
N PHE A 31 -6.03 3.06 -0.26
CA PHE A 31 -5.21 4.21 -0.63
C PHE A 31 -4.88 4.19 -2.12
N LEU A 32 -4.86 5.38 -2.73
CA LEU A 32 -4.17 5.62 -3.99
C LEU A 32 -2.79 6.20 -3.68
N VAL A 33 -1.74 5.58 -4.22
CA VAL A 33 -0.36 6.06 -4.20
C VAL A 33 0.07 6.36 -5.62
N LEU A 34 0.65 7.54 -5.82
CA LEU A 34 1.17 8.05 -7.08
C LEU A 34 2.67 8.31 -6.93
N LYS A 35 3.45 8.03 -7.96
CA LYS A 35 4.84 8.49 -8.05
C LYS A 35 4.91 9.62 -9.07
N ILE A 36 5.22 10.83 -8.60
CA ILE A 36 5.27 12.04 -9.42
C ILE A 36 6.56 12.79 -9.08
N ASN A 37 7.40 13.03 -10.07
CA ASN A 37 8.72 13.63 -9.93
C ASN A 37 9.56 12.90 -8.88
N SER A 38 9.63 11.57 -8.96
CA SER A 38 10.33 10.70 -8.01
C SER A 38 9.82 10.77 -6.55
N ARG A 39 8.69 11.44 -6.30
CA ARG A 39 8.08 11.56 -4.97
C ARG A 39 6.78 10.80 -4.89
N LEU A 40 6.56 10.14 -3.75
CA LEU A 40 5.31 9.45 -3.46
C LEU A 40 4.28 10.45 -2.93
N LYS A 41 3.11 10.49 -3.55
CA LYS A 41 1.92 11.15 -3.03
C LYS A 41 0.86 10.09 -2.75
N SER A 42 0.21 10.15 -1.59
CA SER A 42 -0.84 9.20 -1.25
C SER A 42 -2.08 9.90 -0.72
N ARG A 43 -3.25 9.31 -0.97
CA ARG A 43 -4.52 9.75 -0.40
C ARG A 43 -5.45 8.56 -0.15
N PRO A 44 -6.29 8.59 0.89
CA PRO A 44 -7.35 7.61 1.06
C PRO A 44 -8.43 7.76 -0.02
N LEU A 45 -9.10 6.67 -0.34
CA LEU A 45 -10.22 6.58 -1.28
C LEU A 45 -11.52 6.26 -0.55
N LEU A 46 -11.57 5.12 0.13
CA LEU A 46 -12.77 4.58 0.79
C LEU A 46 -12.38 3.58 1.90
N ASP A 47 -13.33 3.25 2.76
CA ASP A 47 -13.20 2.15 3.72
C ASP A 47 -13.42 0.80 3.03
N CYS A 48 -12.64 -0.22 3.38
CA CYS A 48 -12.68 -1.53 2.76
C CYS A 48 -12.29 -2.66 3.73
N VAL A 49 -12.67 -3.88 3.37
CA VAL A 49 -12.32 -5.10 4.10
C VAL A 49 -11.62 -6.05 3.14
N PHE A 50 -10.35 -6.31 3.41
CA PHE A 50 -9.52 -7.29 2.72
C PHE A 50 -8.92 -8.25 3.76
N VAL A 51 -8.63 -9.47 3.32
CA VAL A 51 -7.80 -10.40 4.10
C VAL A 51 -6.45 -9.77 4.45
N PRO A 52 -5.82 -10.15 5.58
CA PRO A 52 -4.50 -9.65 5.93
C PRO A 52 -3.48 -9.93 4.82
N LEU A 53 -2.64 -8.94 4.51
CA LEU A 53 -1.42 -9.19 3.74
C LEU A 53 -0.44 -9.92 4.67
N VAL A 54 -0.25 -11.22 4.43
CA VAL A 54 0.66 -12.06 5.20
C VAL A 54 2.09 -11.82 4.70
N SER A 55 3.02 -11.55 5.61
CA SER A 55 4.45 -11.50 5.31
C SER A 55 5.03 -12.88 5.53
N ASN A 56 5.63 -13.49 4.51
CA ASN A 56 6.42 -14.72 4.69
C ASN A 56 7.79 -14.34 5.26
N ASN A 57 7.87 -14.10 6.57
CA ASN A 57 9.14 -14.22 7.27
C ASN A 57 9.41 -15.72 7.44
N VAL A 58 10.03 -16.34 6.43
CA VAL A 58 10.72 -17.61 6.63
C VAL A 58 12.00 -17.27 7.40
N GLY A 59 11.95 -17.42 8.73
CA GLY A 59 13.11 -17.43 9.63
C GLY A 59 13.78 -16.07 9.90
N ALA A 60 13.69 -15.63 11.16
CA ALA A 60 14.80 -15.00 11.85
C ALA A 60 15.24 -15.97 12.94
#